data_AF-A0A817CB97-F1
#
_entry.id   AF-A0A817CB97-F1
#
_cell.length_a   1.000
_cell.length_b   1.000
_cell.length_c   1.000
_cell.angle_alpha   90.00
_cell.angle_beta   90.00
_cell.angle_gamma   90.00
#
_symmetry.space_group_name_H-M   'P 1'
#
loop_
_entity.id
_entity.type
_entity.pdbx_description
1 polymer ?
#
loop_
_entity_poly.entity_id
_entity_poly.type
_entity_poly.pdbx_seq_one_letter_code
_entity_poly.pdbx_strand_id
1 'polypeptide(L)'
;MTATTNRTIFPMIFGRRHPDKLSDGASTPLQLVRLQIEQKVNGNFPFIHQVATTMTFKNTHNIILEGAFEFTLPERATICGYGLDIDGVIVDGVVVEKQAARIIFEKEVRKRIDPGFVELVTGNIFRTRVYPIEPQKTRTVRVIYQDQAITDNNKNGFLYQIPIQFQTRLESLDIVLTCSGQAITKPKFLIDSNQPIDSYPSFIDNGNGQYTAEWHLTNVEPSVNTERTLSYILSDSLNPVISAIEKDSNVGAYFAISCALPTSNQQRTDQLDIPSKRICILWDASLSRSNSKENRTLELNALKKIFDIWLPRYNKIEIYIIIFRNDMDEQILFQLQVNNWNKFIEIFQDLPYDGATNLSQLSSINLIQSINYYFLFSDCISTINNDSFTENLY
;
A
#
# COMPACT_ATOMS: atom_id res chain seq x y z
N MET A 1 -11.47 20.83 3.51
CA MET A 1 -12.08 19.57 3.01
C MET A 1 -12.02 18.57 4.14
N THR A 2 -13.18 18.14 4.61
CA THR A 2 -13.37 17.21 5.73
C THR A 2 -12.65 15.90 5.45
N ALA A 3 -11.60 15.61 6.24
CA ALA A 3 -10.96 14.31 6.26
C ALA A 3 -12.00 13.28 6.73
N THR A 4 -12.46 12.46 5.79
CA THR A 4 -13.27 11.28 6.07
C THR A 4 -12.52 10.45 7.11
N THR A 5 -13.15 10.21 8.24
CA THR A 5 -12.51 9.61 9.41
C THR A 5 -12.20 8.14 9.11
N ASN A 6 -10.91 7.82 8.98
CA ASN A 6 -10.40 6.45 8.82
C ASN A 6 -10.66 5.69 10.12
N ARG A 7 -11.66 4.79 10.13
CA ARG A 7 -12.13 4.12 11.35
C ARG A 7 -12.04 2.61 11.21
N THR A 8 -11.28 1.98 12.11
CA THR A 8 -11.57 0.60 12.52
C THR A 8 -12.73 0.66 13.49
N ILE A 9 -13.72 -0.20 13.30
CA ILE A 9 -14.84 -0.40 14.23
C ILE A 9 -14.65 -1.80 14.80
N PHE A 10 -14.44 -1.89 16.11
CA PHE A 10 -14.44 -3.18 16.80
C PHE A 10 -15.89 -3.70 16.93
N PRO A 11 -16.13 -5.01 16.77
CA PRO A 11 -17.45 -5.57 16.50
C PRO A 11 -18.53 -5.23 17.52
N MET A 12 -19.76 -5.05 17.00
CA MET A 12 -20.96 -5.55 17.68
C MET A 12 -20.84 -7.08 17.81
N ILE A 13 -20.89 -7.57 19.04
CA ILE A 13 -20.74 -9.00 19.35
C ILE A 13 -22.13 -9.63 19.38
N PHE A 14 -22.37 -10.61 18.52
CA PHE A 14 -23.58 -11.43 18.56
C PHE A 14 -23.24 -12.84 19.06
N GLY A 15 -23.60 -13.16 20.30
CA GLY A 15 -23.72 -14.56 20.74
C GLY A 15 -24.96 -15.18 20.12
N ARG A 16 -24.81 -16.26 19.33
CA ARG A 16 -25.95 -16.95 18.69
C ARG A 16 -26.16 -18.34 19.28
N ARG A 17 -27.43 -18.79 19.26
CA ARG A 17 -27.82 -20.19 19.46
C ARG A 17 -27.68 -20.91 18.11
N HIS A 18 -27.23 -22.17 18.15
CA HIS A 18 -27.13 -23.21 17.09
C HIS A 18 -27.97 -22.96 15.79
N PRO A 19 -27.52 -23.37 14.58
CA PRO A 19 -27.93 -22.77 13.32
C PRO A 19 -29.26 -23.33 12.84
N ASP A 20 -30.36 -22.71 13.25
CA ASP A 20 -31.61 -22.73 12.51
C ASP A 20 -32.32 -21.41 12.77
N LYS A 21 -32.48 -20.60 11.71
CA LYS A 21 -33.14 -19.28 11.61
C LYS A 21 -32.22 -18.07 11.82
N LEU A 22 -31.86 -17.48 10.68
CA LEU A 22 -31.39 -16.10 10.53
C LEU A 22 -32.60 -15.14 10.63
N SER A 23 -33.09 -14.86 11.84
CA SER A 23 -33.81 -13.62 12.18
C SER A 23 -34.10 -13.54 13.68
N ASP A 24 -34.17 -12.31 14.19
CA ASP A 24 -34.82 -11.88 15.44
C ASP A 24 -33.99 -11.86 16.74
N GLY A 25 -33.55 -10.65 17.12
CA GLY A 25 -33.76 -10.05 18.45
C GLY A 25 -33.15 -10.67 19.72
N ALA A 26 -32.51 -11.84 19.67
CA ALA A 26 -32.07 -12.58 20.86
C ALA A 26 -30.56 -12.85 20.90
N SER A 27 -29.74 -11.87 20.54
CA SER A 27 -28.29 -11.97 20.69
C SER A 27 -27.84 -11.51 22.07
N THR A 28 -27.22 -12.39 22.83
CA THR A 28 -26.55 -12.04 24.08
C THR A 28 -25.09 -11.66 23.79
N PRO A 29 -24.64 -10.43 24.12
CA PRO A 29 -23.27 -10.00 23.82
C PRO A 29 -22.27 -10.75 24.72
N LEU A 30 -21.12 -11.16 24.15
CA LEU A 30 -19.96 -11.52 24.98
C LEU A 30 -19.31 -10.23 25.48
N GLN A 31 -18.70 -10.30 26.66
CA GLN A 31 -17.98 -9.17 27.21
C GLN A 31 -16.53 -9.21 26.76
N LEU A 32 -16.02 -8.17 26.10
CA LEU A 32 -14.57 -8.01 25.92
C LEU A 32 -13.95 -7.66 27.28
N VAL A 33 -13.06 -8.52 27.77
CA VAL A 33 -12.44 -8.36 29.09
C VAL A 33 -10.95 -8.03 29.01
N ARG A 34 -10.24 -8.41 27.94
CA ARG A 34 -8.83 -8.01 27.74
C ARG A 34 -8.58 -7.64 26.29
N LEU A 35 -7.81 -6.57 26.09
CA LEU A 35 -7.38 -6.10 24.79
C LEU A 35 -5.87 -5.90 24.82
N GLN A 36 -5.17 -6.54 23.89
CA GLN A 36 -3.73 -6.37 23.70
C GLN A 36 -3.48 -5.91 22.27
N ILE A 37 -2.67 -4.87 22.11
CA ILE A 37 -2.31 -4.32 20.81
C ILE A 37 -0.79 -4.24 20.73
N GLU A 38 -0.21 -4.93 19.76
CA GLU A 38 1.21 -4.85 19.45
C GLU A 38 1.39 -4.25 18.06
N GLN A 39 2.10 -3.14 17.96
CA GLN A 39 2.47 -2.54 16.68
C GLN A 39 3.97 -2.63 16.47
N LYS A 40 4.36 -3.05 15.26
CA LYS A 40 5.75 -3.03 14.81
C LYS A 40 5.88 -2.16 13.56
N VAL A 41 6.78 -1.19 13.64
CA VAL A 41 7.16 -0.29 12.56
C VAL A 41 8.62 -0.55 12.19
N ASN A 42 8.87 -0.85 10.93
CA ASN A 42 10.21 -0.79 10.37
C ASN A 42 10.50 0.66 9.97
N GLY A 43 11.28 1.36 10.77
CA GLY A 43 11.60 2.77 10.53
C GLY A 43 12.52 3.00 9.32
N ASN A 44 13.13 1.96 8.75
CA ASN A 44 13.79 2.06 7.42
C ASN A 44 12.77 2.08 6.27
N PHE A 45 11.54 1.61 6.50
CA PHE A 45 10.43 1.68 5.56
C PHE A 45 9.11 2.01 6.28
N PRO A 46 8.96 3.24 6.80
CA PRO A 46 7.88 3.60 7.72
C PRO A 46 6.51 3.74 7.03
N PHE A 47 6.40 3.45 5.74
CA PHE A 47 5.11 3.46 5.03
C PHE A 47 4.19 2.32 5.46
N ILE A 48 4.75 1.19 5.90
CA ILE A 48 3.99 -0.01 6.26
C ILE A 48 4.32 -0.38 7.70
N HIS A 49 3.27 -0.74 8.44
CA HIS A 49 3.40 -1.22 9.81
C HIS A 49 2.49 -2.41 10.05
N GLN A 50 2.90 -3.28 10.96
CA GLN A 50 2.11 -4.45 11.36
C GLN A 50 1.45 -4.17 12.70
N VAL A 51 0.18 -4.54 12.83
CA VAL A 51 -0.57 -4.48 14.07
C VAL A 51 -1.12 -5.88 14.37
N ALA A 52 -0.84 -6.38 15.57
CA ALA A 52 -1.49 -7.55 16.13
C ALA A 52 -2.45 -7.09 17.23
N THR A 53 -3.71 -7.50 17.12
CA THR A 53 -4.74 -7.23 18.14
C THR A 53 -5.24 -8.55 18.71
N THR A 54 -5.03 -8.76 20.00
CA THR A 54 -5.46 -9.95 20.75
C THR A 54 -6.58 -9.55 21.70
N MET A 55 -7.74 -10.19 21.55
CA MET A 55 -8.96 -9.86 22.27
C MET A 55 -9.47 -11.07 23.02
N THR A 56 -9.65 -10.93 24.34
CA THR A 56 -10.23 -11.99 25.18
C THR A 56 -11.66 -11.63 25.54
N PHE A 57 -12.58 -12.50 25.13
CA PHE A 57 -14.01 -12.37 25.37
C PHE A 57 -14.46 -13.36 26.44
N LYS A 58 -15.32 -12.92 27.36
CA LYS A 58 -15.90 -13.75 28.42
C LYS A 58 -17.38 -14.02 28.13
N ASN A 59 -17.75 -15.30 28.21
CA ASN A 59 -19.14 -15.70 28.27
C ASN A 59 -19.63 -15.54 29.71
N THR A 60 -20.39 -14.49 29.98
CA THR A 60 -20.97 -14.22 31.30
C THR A 60 -22.24 -15.02 31.59
N HIS A 61 -22.70 -15.84 30.63
CA HIS A 61 -23.93 -16.62 30.75
C HIS A 61 -23.63 -18.06 31.21
N ASN A 62 -24.68 -18.71 31.72
CA ASN A 62 -24.64 -20.11 32.17
C ASN A 62 -24.99 -21.11 31.06
N ILE A 63 -24.80 -20.72 29.80
CA ILE A 63 -25.08 -21.53 28.59
C ILE A 63 -23.89 -21.47 27.64
N ILE A 64 -23.71 -22.51 26.82
CA ILE A 64 -22.72 -22.50 25.73
C ILE A 64 -23.18 -21.49 24.68
N LEU A 65 -22.26 -20.65 24.22
CA LEU A 65 -22.50 -19.68 23.15
C LEU A 65 -21.61 -19.96 21.93
N GLU A 66 -22.10 -19.57 20.75
CA GLU A 66 -21.29 -19.34 19.56
C GLU A 66 -20.98 -17.84 19.47
N GLY A 67 -19.71 -17.48 19.34
CA GLY A 67 -19.29 -16.10 19.09
C GLY A 67 -19.14 -15.83 17.60
N ALA A 68 -19.92 -14.90 17.07
CA ALA A 68 -19.67 -14.33 15.74
C ALA A 68 -18.96 -12.97 15.89
N PHE A 69 -17.72 -12.89 15.42
CA PHE A 69 -16.87 -11.71 15.52
C PHE A 69 -16.70 -11.05 14.15
N GLU A 70 -16.84 -9.72 14.10
CA GLU A 70 -16.70 -8.91 12.89
C GLU A 70 -15.74 -7.73 13.11
N PHE A 71 -14.59 -7.75 12.46
CA PHE A 71 -13.56 -6.74 12.63
C PHE A 71 -13.49 -5.89 11.36
N THR A 72 -13.83 -4.61 11.48
CA THR A 72 -13.62 -3.67 10.38
C THR A 72 -12.21 -3.15 10.45
N LEU A 73 -11.33 -3.59 9.56
CA LEU A 73 -9.94 -3.13 9.49
C LEU A 73 -9.86 -1.69 8.93
N PRO A 74 -8.73 -0.97 9.06
CA PRO A 74 -8.51 0.26 8.29
C PRO A 74 -8.70 0.03 6.78
N GLU A 75 -9.07 1.07 6.02
CA GLU A 75 -9.36 0.95 4.57
C GLU A 75 -8.18 0.39 3.76
N ARG A 76 -6.95 0.72 4.19
CA ARG A 76 -5.70 0.31 3.53
C ARG A 76 -5.07 -0.92 4.18
N ALA A 77 -5.73 -1.51 5.17
CA ALA A 77 -5.18 -2.63 5.90
C ALA A 77 -5.42 -3.94 5.15
N THR A 78 -4.39 -4.79 5.16
CA THR A 78 -4.46 -6.16 4.66
C THR A 78 -4.29 -7.12 5.81
N ILE A 79 -5.16 -8.11 5.92
CA ILE A 79 -5.01 -9.14 6.94
C ILE A 79 -3.84 -10.07 6.59
N CYS A 80 -2.97 -10.32 7.57
CA CYS A 80 -1.78 -11.13 7.42
C CYS A 80 -1.78 -12.36 8.32
N GLY A 81 -2.62 -12.40 9.35
CA GLY A 81 -2.67 -13.53 10.26
C GLY A 81 -3.91 -13.53 11.15
N TYR A 82 -4.24 -14.71 11.64
CA TYR A 82 -5.36 -14.97 12.55
C TYR A 82 -4.93 -16.03 13.55
N GLY A 83 -5.40 -15.95 14.79
CA GLY A 83 -5.18 -16.98 15.79
C GLY A 83 -6.34 -17.12 16.76
N LEU A 84 -6.49 -18.33 17.30
CA LEU A 84 -7.53 -18.69 18.26
C LEU A 84 -6.90 -19.42 19.45
N ASP A 85 -7.44 -19.22 20.66
CA ASP A 85 -7.03 -20.03 21.80
C ASP A 85 -7.49 -21.49 21.68
N ILE A 86 -6.56 -22.41 21.88
CA ILE A 86 -6.81 -23.84 22.13
C ILE A 86 -6.16 -24.16 23.46
N ASP A 87 -6.98 -24.59 24.43
CA ASP A 87 -6.56 -24.89 25.80
C ASP A 87 -5.72 -23.77 26.46
N GLY A 88 -6.06 -22.51 26.16
CA GLY A 88 -5.40 -21.32 26.71
C GLY A 88 -4.14 -20.87 25.98
N VAL A 89 -3.77 -21.53 24.87
CA VAL A 89 -2.63 -21.15 24.01
C VAL A 89 -3.14 -20.66 22.66
N ILE A 90 -2.65 -19.51 22.20
CA ILE A 90 -2.99 -19.01 20.86
C ILE A 90 -2.33 -19.89 19.80
N VAL A 91 -3.15 -20.46 18.93
CA VAL A 91 -2.74 -21.23 17.76
C VAL A 91 -3.06 -20.43 16.51
N ASP A 92 -2.07 -20.26 15.64
CA ASP A 92 -2.24 -19.56 14.36
C ASP A 92 -3.07 -20.36 13.37
N GLY A 93 -4.02 -19.67 12.74
CA GLY A 93 -4.85 -20.20 11.67
C GLY A 93 -4.09 -20.25 10.36
N VAL A 94 -4.30 -21.31 9.58
CA VAL A 94 -3.73 -21.46 8.24
C VAL A 94 -4.65 -20.80 7.22
N VAL A 95 -4.11 -19.90 6.40
CA VAL A 95 -4.84 -19.30 5.28
C VAL A 95 -5.05 -20.37 4.22
N VAL A 96 -6.32 -20.64 3.90
CA VAL A 96 -6.72 -21.60 2.85
C VAL A 96 -7.64 -20.91 1.85
N GLU A 97 -7.53 -21.29 0.58
CA GLU A 97 -8.42 -20.76 -0.46
C GLU A 97 -9.89 -21.05 -0.14
N LYS A 98 -10.78 -20.11 -0.49
CA LYS A 98 -12.22 -20.13 -0.14
C LYS A 98 -12.91 -21.48 -0.43
N GLN A 99 -12.57 -22.15 -1.53
CA GLN A 99 -13.15 -23.44 -1.90
C GLN A 99 -12.63 -24.59 -1.03
N ALA A 100 -11.32 -24.66 -0.78
CA ALA A 100 -10.71 -25.63 0.11
C ALA A 100 -11.22 -25.46 1.55
N ALA A 101 -11.37 -24.22 1.98
CA ALA A 101 -11.89 -23.83 3.28
C ALA A 101 -13.32 -24.39 3.51
N ARG A 102 -14.21 -24.28 2.51
CA ARG A 102 -15.57 -24.83 2.56
C ARG A 102 -15.60 -26.37 2.66
N ILE A 103 -14.71 -27.05 1.94
CA ILE A 103 -14.62 -28.52 1.98
C ILE A 103 -14.15 -29.00 3.36
N ILE A 104 -13.18 -28.30 3.97
CA ILE A 104 -12.72 -28.58 5.34
C ILE A 104 -13.88 -28.38 6.33
N PHE A 105 -14.66 -27.29 6.20
CA PHE A 105 -15.83 -27.01 7.03
C PHE A 105 -16.87 -28.15 6.97
N GLU A 106 -17.31 -28.54 5.78
CA GLU A 106 -18.35 -29.58 5.61
C GLU A 106 -17.87 -30.95 6.16
N LYS A 107 -16.55 -31.19 6.17
CA LYS A 107 -15.94 -32.40 6.72
C LYS A 107 -15.81 -32.37 8.25
N GLU A 108 -15.45 -31.21 8.83
CA GLU A 108 -15.15 -31.10 10.27
C GLU A 108 -16.40 -30.84 11.12
N VAL A 109 -17.40 -30.11 10.60
CA VAL A 109 -18.71 -29.95 11.26
C VAL A 109 -19.39 -31.30 11.52
N ARG A 110 -19.17 -32.30 10.65
CA ARG A 110 -19.66 -33.67 10.86
C ARG A 110 -19.03 -34.36 12.07
N LYS A 111 -17.88 -33.88 12.53
CA LYS A 111 -17.17 -34.40 13.72
C LYS A 111 -17.49 -33.63 15.00
N ARG A 112 -18.39 -32.64 14.98
CA ARG A 112 -18.76 -31.78 16.13
C ARG A 112 -17.60 -31.00 16.75
N ILE A 113 -16.52 -30.79 16.00
CA ILE A 113 -15.38 -29.95 16.39
C ILE A 113 -15.34 -28.84 15.33
N ASP A 114 -15.61 -27.59 15.73
CA ASP A 114 -15.54 -26.45 14.80
C ASP A 114 -14.12 -25.85 14.89
N PRO A 115 -13.31 -25.93 13.82
CA PRO A 115 -11.94 -25.43 13.84
C PRO A 115 -11.82 -23.90 13.86
N GLY A 116 -12.93 -23.15 13.88
CA GLY A 116 -12.90 -21.68 13.82
C GLY A 116 -12.64 -21.24 12.38
N PHE A 117 -13.68 -20.74 11.73
CA PHE A 117 -13.59 -20.35 10.32
C PHE A 117 -13.46 -18.84 10.15
N VAL A 118 -12.59 -18.46 9.22
CA VAL A 118 -12.29 -17.08 8.89
C VAL A 118 -12.77 -16.76 7.47
N GLU A 119 -13.63 -15.76 7.33
CA GLU A 119 -14.13 -15.27 6.04
C GLU A 119 -13.87 -13.77 5.86
N LEU A 120 -13.23 -13.40 4.74
CA LEU A 120 -13.20 -12.02 4.28
C LEU A 120 -14.57 -11.69 3.68
N VAL A 121 -15.31 -10.79 4.32
CA VAL A 121 -16.57 -10.24 3.82
C VAL A 121 -16.24 -9.03 2.94
N THR A 122 -17.06 -8.73 1.94
CA THR A 122 -16.86 -7.64 0.97
C THR A 122 -16.26 -6.36 1.61
N GLY A 123 -15.13 -5.88 1.06
CA GLY A 123 -14.41 -4.70 1.57
C GLY A 123 -13.29 -5.08 2.55
N ASN A 124 -13.19 -4.34 3.66
CA ASN A 124 -12.18 -4.48 4.73
C ASN A 124 -12.77 -5.11 6.02
N ILE A 125 -13.89 -5.83 5.90
CA ILE A 125 -14.58 -6.45 7.03
C ILE A 125 -14.18 -7.93 7.13
N PHE A 126 -13.65 -8.29 8.28
CA PHE A 126 -13.21 -9.63 8.59
C PHE A 126 -14.20 -10.31 9.53
N ARG A 127 -14.69 -11.50 9.19
CA ARG A 127 -15.63 -12.25 10.05
C ARG A 127 -15.03 -13.59 10.46
N THR A 128 -15.19 -13.94 11.74
CA THR A 128 -14.87 -15.29 12.25
C THR A 128 -15.95 -15.79 13.20
N ARG A 129 -16.12 -17.11 13.26
CA ARG A 129 -17.04 -17.78 14.18
C ARG A 129 -16.27 -18.72 15.09
N VAL A 130 -16.62 -18.70 16.37
CA VAL A 130 -15.97 -19.53 17.39
C VAL A 130 -17.03 -20.26 18.19
N TYR A 131 -16.93 -21.58 18.20
CA TYR A 131 -17.76 -22.48 18.98
C TYR A 131 -16.92 -23.67 19.46
N PRO A 132 -17.13 -24.19 20.68
CA PRO A 132 -17.99 -23.66 21.73
C PRO A 132 -17.28 -22.60 22.60
N ILE A 133 -18.06 -21.63 23.08
CA ILE A 133 -17.68 -20.73 24.17
C ILE A 133 -18.43 -21.20 25.42
N GLU A 134 -17.74 -21.97 26.26
CA GLU A 134 -18.30 -22.59 27.45
C GLU A 134 -18.82 -21.54 28.47
N PRO A 135 -19.82 -21.90 29.31
CA PRO A 135 -20.34 -21.04 30.37
C PRO A 135 -19.24 -20.50 31.29
N GLN A 136 -19.26 -19.20 31.60
CA GLN A 136 -18.28 -18.55 32.48
C GLN A 136 -16.81 -18.68 32.03
N LYS A 137 -16.55 -19.16 30.81
CA LYS A 137 -15.21 -19.28 30.23
C LYS A 137 -14.92 -18.14 29.26
N THR A 138 -13.65 -18.06 28.88
CA THR A 138 -13.14 -17.07 27.94
C THR A 138 -12.76 -17.72 26.62
N ARG A 139 -12.78 -16.93 25.55
CA ARG A 139 -12.11 -17.22 24.28
C ARG A 139 -11.27 -16.03 23.86
N THR A 140 -10.11 -16.30 23.28
CA THR A 140 -9.17 -15.30 22.82
C THR A 140 -8.97 -15.42 21.33
N VAL A 141 -9.11 -14.29 20.64
CA VAL A 141 -8.94 -14.18 19.19
C VAL A 141 -7.83 -13.18 18.92
N ARG A 142 -6.91 -13.55 18.04
CA ARG A 142 -5.85 -12.67 17.54
C ARG A 142 -6.07 -12.38 16.06
N VAL A 143 -5.97 -11.11 15.69
CA VAL A 143 -5.95 -10.66 14.29
C VAL A 143 -4.67 -9.89 14.06
N ILE A 144 -3.96 -10.21 12.97
CA ILE A 144 -2.73 -9.55 12.56
C ILE A 144 -2.99 -8.94 11.19
N TYR A 145 -2.75 -7.64 11.06
CA TYR A 145 -2.89 -6.93 9.80
C TYR A 145 -1.70 -6.00 9.56
N GLN A 146 -1.43 -5.70 8.30
CA GLN A 146 -0.54 -4.63 7.89
C GLN A 146 -1.38 -3.43 7.47
N ASP A 147 -0.99 -2.22 7.88
CA ASP A 147 -1.64 -0.98 7.49
C ASP A 147 -0.58 0.03 6.99
N GLN A 148 -1.05 1.07 6.31
CA GLN A 148 -0.23 2.12 5.73
C GLN A 148 -0.20 3.35 6.61
N ALA A 149 0.99 3.90 6.86
CA ALA A 149 1.12 5.17 7.54
C ALA A 149 0.49 6.30 6.72
N ILE A 150 -0.09 7.28 7.41
CA ILE A 150 -0.65 8.48 6.78
C ILE A 150 0.49 9.49 6.61
N THR A 151 0.76 9.84 5.35
CA THR A 151 1.73 10.88 4.99
C THR A 151 0.97 12.10 4.47
N ASP A 152 1.26 13.28 5.00
CA ASP A 152 0.75 14.57 4.50
C ASP A 152 1.97 15.43 4.15
N ASN A 153 1.96 16.07 2.97
CA ASN A 153 3.03 16.95 2.51
C ASN A 153 3.34 18.10 3.50
N ASN A 154 2.42 18.44 4.40
CA ASN A 154 2.59 19.47 5.42
C ASN A 154 3.07 18.94 6.78
N LYS A 155 2.98 17.64 7.04
CA LYS A 155 3.40 17.01 8.29
C LYS A 155 4.65 16.18 7.99
N ASN A 156 5.83 16.74 8.22
CA ASN A 156 7.13 16.07 8.00
C ASN A 156 7.26 14.80 8.88
N GLY A 157 6.65 13.69 8.45
CA GLY A 157 6.66 12.42 9.14
C GLY A 157 5.51 11.48 8.80
N PHE A 158 5.56 10.31 9.40
CA PHE A 158 4.64 9.20 9.21
C PHE A 158 3.68 9.16 10.40
N LEU A 159 2.39 9.42 10.14
CA LEU A 159 1.34 9.38 11.15
C LEU A 159 0.77 7.96 11.24
N TYR A 160 0.81 7.40 12.44
CA TYR A 160 0.17 6.14 12.78
C TYR A 160 -1.06 6.41 13.64
N GLN A 161 -2.15 5.71 13.34
CA GLN A 161 -3.42 5.83 14.05
C GLN A 161 -3.89 4.44 14.45
N ILE A 162 -3.91 4.17 15.75
CA ILE A 162 -4.34 2.90 16.31
C ILE A 162 -5.67 3.13 17.03
N PRO A 163 -6.78 2.63 16.49
CA PRO A 163 -8.08 2.71 17.16
C PRO A 163 -8.09 1.80 18.38
N ILE A 164 -8.59 2.32 19.50
CA ILE A 164 -8.74 1.63 20.78
C ILE A 164 -10.21 1.78 21.19
N GLN A 165 -11.07 0.90 20.69
CA GLN A 165 -12.52 1.00 20.93
C GLN A 165 -13.01 -0.24 21.66
N PHE A 166 -13.77 -0.01 22.73
CA PHE A 166 -14.41 -1.06 23.52
C PHE A 166 -15.65 -0.48 24.20
N GLN A 167 -16.67 -1.32 24.40
CA GLN A 167 -17.97 -0.90 24.93
C GLN A 167 -18.16 -1.26 26.41
N THR A 168 -17.36 -2.19 26.92
CA THR A 168 -17.43 -2.71 28.29
C THR A 168 -16.11 -2.51 29.01
N ARG A 169 -16.15 -2.36 30.33
CA ARG A 169 -14.95 -2.30 31.15
C ARG A 169 -13.99 -3.45 30.87
N LEU A 170 -12.71 -3.13 30.67
CA LEU A 170 -11.63 -4.08 30.48
C LEU A 170 -10.96 -4.43 31.83
N GLU A 171 -10.68 -5.71 32.05
CA GLU A 171 -9.79 -6.19 33.10
C GLU A 171 -8.36 -5.70 32.85
N SER A 172 -7.88 -5.81 31.60
CA SER A 172 -6.58 -5.29 31.16
C SER A 172 -6.60 -4.70 29.75
N LEU A 173 -5.79 -3.65 29.57
CA LEU A 173 -5.44 -3.06 28.28
C LEU A 173 -3.92 -3.00 28.19
N ASP A 174 -3.36 -3.78 27.28
CA ASP A 174 -1.92 -3.85 27.02
C ASP A 174 -1.63 -3.27 25.63
N ILE A 175 -0.75 -2.28 25.52
CA ILE A 175 -0.37 -1.70 24.23
C ILE A 175 1.15 -1.61 24.17
N VAL A 176 1.76 -2.24 23.16
CA VAL A 176 3.19 -2.20 22.92
C VAL A 176 3.43 -1.67 21.51
N LEU A 177 4.09 -0.52 21.42
CA LEU A 177 4.45 0.10 20.15
C LEU A 177 5.96 0.04 19.99
N THR A 178 6.45 -0.58 18.92
CA THR A 178 7.88 -0.69 18.63
C THR A 178 8.19 -0.08 17.27
N CYS A 179 9.14 0.86 17.24
CA CYS A 179 9.73 1.39 16.02
C CYS A 179 11.21 1.02 15.99
N SER A 180 11.66 0.33 14.94
CA SER A 180 13.05 -0.09 14.79
C SER A 180 13.60 0.32 13.43
N GLY A 181 14.72 1.02 13.38
CA GLY A 181 15.35 1.44 12.13
C GLY A 181 16.68 2.13 12.33
N GLN A 182 17.45 2.30 11.25
CA GLN A 182 18.70 3.04 11.27
C GLN A 182 18.43 4.54 11.29
N ALA A 183 19.08 5.25 12.22
CA ALA A 183 19.01 6.71 12.33
C ALA A 183 17.58 7.31 12.44
N ILE A 184 16.62 6.53 12.95
CA ILE A 184 15.26 7.02 13.15
C ILE A 184 15.18 7.95 14.36
N THR A 185 14.30 8.94 14.29
CA THR A 185 14.09 9.87 15.41
C THR A 185 13.07 9.32 16.39
N LYS A 186 13.19 9.72 17.67
CA LYS A 186 12.24 9.32 18.71
C LYS A 186 10.81 9.71 18.30
N PRO A 187 9.85 8.75 18.22
CA PRO A 187 8.48 9.05 17.86
C PRO A 187 7.79 9.92 18.93
N LYS A 188 6.80 10.69 18.50
CA LYS A 188 6.08 11.64 19.35
C LYS A 188 4.57 11.38 19.29
N PHE A 189 3.96 11.18 20.46
CA PHE A 189 2.51 11.10 20.56
C PHE A 189 1.86 12.43 20.17
N LEU A 190 0.76 12.35 19.42
CA LEU A 190 -0.10 13.48 19.12
C LEU A 190 -1.27 13.44 20.10
N ILE A 191 -1.27 14.38 21.05
CA ILE A 191 -2.31 14.46 22.08
C ILE A 191 -3.52 15.16 21.46
N ASP A 192 -4.62 14.43 21.30
CA ASP A 192 -5.92 15.01 20.94
C ASP A 192 -6.64 15.46 22.22
N SER A 193 -6.83 16.77 22.37
CA SER A 193 -7.57 17.35 23.50
C SER A 193 -9.05 16.94 23.53
N ASN A 194 -9.61 16.49 22.41
CA ASN A 194 -11.00 16.04 22.28
C ASN A 194 -11.16 14.53 22.52
N GLN A 195 -10.07 13.78 22.60
CA GLN A 195 -10.04 12.35 22.91
C GLN A 195 -8.93 12.04 23.93
N PRO A 196 -9.03 12.53 25.17
CA PRO A 196 -8.00 12.31 26.17
C PRO A 196 -7.85 10.81 26.49
N ILE A 197 -6.62 10.35 26.43
CA ILE A 197 -6.14 9.11 27.05
C ILE A 197 -5.50 9.54 28.37
N ASP A 198 -5.89 8.91 29.48
CA ASP A 198 -5.56 9.37 30.84
C ASP A 198 -4.05 9.49 31.10
N SER A 199 -3.23 8.71 30.39
CA SER A 199 -1.77 8.84 30.39
C SER A 199 -1.16 8.30 29.10
N TYR A 200 -0.25 9.09 28.51
CA TYR A 200 0.62 8.66 27.42
C TYR A 200 2.02 8.36 28.01
N PRO A 201 2.52 7.11 28.07
CA PRO A 201 3.94 6.78 28.18
C PRO A 201 4.74 7.50 27.12
N SER A 202 6.02 7.63 27.44
CA SER A 202 7.01 8.10 26.49
C SER A 202 7.60 6.92 25.75
N PHE A 203 7.95 7.12 24.48
CA PHE A 203 8.86 6.21 23.80
C PHE A 203 10.22 6.20 24.53
N ILE A 204 10.65 5.03 24.98
CA ILE A 204 11.95 4.75 25.56
C ILE A 204 12.91 4.43 24.42
N ASP A 205 14.12 4.99 24.46
CA ASP A 205 15.21 4.64 23.55
C ASP A 205 15.90 3.39 24.10
N ASN A 206 15.78 2.27 23.38
CA ASN A 206 16.39 1.00 23.75
C ASN A 206 17.80 0.84 23.17
N GLY A 207 18.33 1.87 22.49
CA GLY A 207 19.57 1.80 21.72
C GLY A 207 19.37 1.14 20.35
N ASN A 208 20.42 1.17 19.52
CA ASN A 208 20.45 0.58 18.17
C ASN A 208 19.30 1.02 17.25
N GLY A 209 18.76 2.22 17.47
CA GLY A 209 17.64 2.76 16.68
C GLY A 209 16.30 2.07 16.95
N GLN A 210 16.11 1.51 18.15
CA GLN A 210 14.84 0.96 18.60
C GLN A 210 14.18 1.87 19.65
N TYR A 211 12.93 2.24 19.39
CA TYR A 211 12.08 2.99 20.31
C TYR A 211 10.85 2.15 20.69
N THR A 212 10.55 2.06 21.99
CA THR A 212 9.39 1.30 22.49
C THR A 212 8.54 2.13 23.44
N ALA A 213 7.22 2.05 23.30
CA ALA A 213 6.26 2.60 24.25
C ALA A 213 5.31 1.50 24.71
N GLU A 214 5.13 1.39 26.03
CA GLU A 214 4.34 0.32 26.66
C GLU A 214 3.27 0.90 27.58
N TRP A 215 2.04 0.41 27.43
CA TRP A 215 0.94 0.62 28.35
C TRP A 215 0.53 -0.71 28.95
N HIS A 216 0.45 -0.73 30.28
CA HIS A 216 -0.16 -1.81 31.03
C HIS A 216 -1.19 -1.20 31.98
N LEU A 217 -2.44 -1.16 31.52
CA LEU A 217 -3.55 -0.60 32.29
C LEU A 217 -4.45 -1.74 32.76
N THR A 218 -4.96 -1.60 33.98
CA THR A 218 -5.94 -2.53 34.55
C THR A 218 -7.23 -1.79 34.82
N ASN A 219 -8.36 -2.49 34.81
CA ASN A 219 -9.66 -1.94 35.21
C ASN A 219 -10.08 -0.71 34.39
N VAL A 220 -9.88 -0.74 33.07
CA VAL A 220 -10.09 0.41 32.18
C VAL A 220 -11.57 0.57 31.83
N GLU A 221 -12.14 1.73 32.15
CA GLU A 221 -13.51 2.07 31.80
C GLU A 221 -13.63 2.56 30.34
N PRO A 222 -14.74 2.25 29.64
CA PRO A 222 -14.97 2.75 28.30
C PRO A 222 -15.08 4.28 28.34
N SER A 223 -14.53 4.95 27.33
CA SER A 223 -14.72 6.40 27.18
C SER A 223 -16.16 6.74 26.85
N VAL A 224 -16.55 7.94 27.26
CA VAL A 224 -17.77 8.62 26.75
C VAL A 224 -17.73 8.76 25.22
N ASN A 225 -16.53 8.98 24.65
CA ASN A 225 -16.28 8.91 23.21
C ASN A 225 -15.81 7.51 22.80
N THR A 226 -16.67 6.72 22.16
CA THR A 226 -16.36 5.35 21.74
C THR A 226 -15.34 5.28 20.59
N GLU A 227 -14.95 6.41 19.99
CA GLU A 227 -14.02 6.50 18.86
C GLU A 227 -12.58 6.85 19.24
N ARG A 228 -12.09 6.39 20.41
CA ARG A 228 -10.71 6.66 20.85
C ARG A 228 -9.68 6.15 19.85
N THR A 229 -8.77 7.02 19.41
CA THR A 229 -7.67 6.68 18.51
C THR A 229 -6.33 7.18 19.06
N LEU A 230 -5.41 6.26 19.31
CA LEU A 230 -4.03 6.56 19.68
C LEU A 230 -3.25 7.00 18.44
N SER A 231 -2.72 8.22 18.46
CA SER A 231 -1.97 8.78 17.33
C SER A 231 -0.54 9.14 17.72
N TYR A 232 0.42 8.80 16.88
CA TYR A 232 1.80 9.27 17.03
C TYR A 232 2.45 9.47 15.66
N ILE A 233 3.47 10.33 15.64
CA ILE A 233 4.25 10.61 14.44
C ILE A 233 5.68 10.12 14.61
N LEU A 234 6.16 9.38 13.61
CA LEU A 234 7.59 9.16 13.41
C LEU A 234 8.08 10.26 12.46
N SER A 235 8.84 11.22 12.97
CA SER A 235 9.35 12.31 12.15
C SER A 235 10.35 11.77 11.13
N ASP A 236 10.14 12.13 9.87
CA ASP A 236 11.04 11.76 8.79
C ASP A 236 12.34 12.55 8.93
N SER A 237 13.47 11.85 8.82
CA SER A 237 14.78 12.48 8.75
C SER A 237 15.06 12.95 7.32
N LEU A 238 14.23 13.85 6.77
CA LEU A 238 14.51 14.63 5.54
C LEU A 238 15.02 13.83 4.31
N ASN A 239 14.82 12.51 4.23
CA ASN A 239 15.42 11.70 3.18
C ASN A 239 14.46 11.60 2.00
N PRO A 240 14.77 12.21 0.85
CA PRO A 240 13.89 12.17 -0.33
C PRO A 240 13.78 10.76 -0.92
N VAL A 241 14.67 9.85 -0.53
CA VAL A 241 14.67 8.45 -0.93
C VAL A 241 14.76 7.59 0.32
N ILE A 242 13.71 6.81 0.56
CA ILE A 242 13.65 5.80 1.61
C ILE A 242 13.85 4.46 0.91
N SER A 243 14.81 3.68 1.39
CA SER A 243 15.04 2.32 0.90
C SER A 243 15.15 1.35 2.05
N ALA A 244 14.57 0.16 1.88
CA ALA A 244 14.75 -0.94 2.79
C ALA A 244 15.08 -2.21 2.02
N ILE A 245 15.90 -3.04 2.65
CA ILE A 245 16.28 -4.36 2.14
C ILE A 245 15.95 -5.36 3.25
N GLU A 246 15.14 -6.36 2.93
CA GLU A 246 14.80 -7.46 3.82
C GLU A 246 15.32 -8.76 3.21
N LYS A 247 16.05 -9.54 4.01
CA LYS A 247 16.58 -10.83 3.57
C LYS A 247 15.62 -11.94 3.99
N ASP A 248 15.18 -12.73 3.03
CA ASP A 248 14.42 -13.95 3.26
C ASP A 248 15.34 -15.16 3.07
N SER A 249 15.33 -16.09 4.02
CA SER A 249 16.19 -17.28 4.01
C SER A 249 15.97 -18.22 2.82
N ASN A 250 14.79 -18.17 2.19
CA ASN A 250 14.40 -19.09 1.11
C ASN A 250 14.45 -18.43 -0.27
N VAL A 251 14.19 -17.13 -0.37
CA VAL A 251 14.02 -16.40 -1.65
C VAL A 251 15.14 -15.38 -1.91
N GLY A 252 15.98 -15.07 -0.91
CA GLY A 252 17.14 -14.18 -1.06
C GLY A 252 16.92 -12.82 -0.40
N ALA A 253 16.80 -11.74 -1.17
CA ALA A 253 16.58 -10.41 -0.64
C ALA A 253 15.50 -9.65 -1.42
N TYR A 254 14.60 -9.01 -0.70
CA TYR A 254 13.63 -8.06 -1.23
C TYR A 254 14.12 -6.65 -0.93
N PHE A 255 13.83 -5.72 -1.84
CA PHE A 255 14.07 -4.31 -1.60
C PHE A 255 12.83 -3.48 -1.94
N ALA A 256 12.64 -2.40 -1.22
CA ALA A 256 11.60 -1.41 -1.47
C ALA A 256 12.25 -0.03 -1.52
N ILE A 257 11.87 0.79 -2.49
CA ILE A 257 12.33 2.17 -2.65
C ILE A 257 11.10 3.06 -2.75
N SER A 258 11.04 4.07 -1.91
CA SER A 258 10.07 5.14 -1.98
C SER A 258 10.82 6.46 -2.16
N CYS A 259 10.60 7.10 -3.31
CA CYS A 259 11.18 8.40 -3.62
C CYS A 259 10.11 9.47 -3.51
N ALA A 260 10.24 10.37 -2.54
CA ALA A 260 9.50 11.61 -2.56
C ALA A 260 10.07 12.48 -3.68
N LEU A 261 9.25 12.75 -4.70
CA LEU A 261 9.61 13.78 -5.68
C LEU A 261 9.75 15.10 -4.92
N PRO A 262 10.86 15.84 -5.09
CA PRO A 262 11.06 17.10 -4.39
C PRO A 262 9.87 18.02 -4.66
N THR A 263 9.13 18.38 -3.60
CA THR A 263 8.05 19.35 -3.67
C THR A 263 8.69 20.68 -4.06
N SER A 264 8.38 21.19 -5.26
CA SER A 264 8.99 22.41 -5.80
C SER A 264 8.53 23.65 -5.02
N ASN A 265 9.10 23.87 -3.84
CA ASN A 265 8.98 25.13 -3.08
C ASN A 265 10.31 25.90 -3.03
N GLN A 266 11.41 25.32 -3.53
CA GLN A 266 12.47 26.15 -4.05
C GLN A 266 11.96 26.70 -5.36
N GLN A 267 11.85 28.03 -5.43
CA GLN A 267 11.65 28.81 -6.65
C GLN A 267 12.10 27.97 -7.84
N ARG A 268 11.14 27.46 -8.62
CA ARG A 268 11.40 27.13 -10.01
C ARG A 268 11.93 28.44 -10.56
N THR A 269 13.25 28.62 -10.54
CA THR A 269 13.90 29.65 -11.30
C THR A 269 13.38 29.44 -12.70
N ASP A 270 12.96 30.52 -13.35
CA ASP A 270 12.38 30.53 -14.71
C ASP A 270 13.34 29.94 -15.80
N GLN A 271 14.39 29.24 -15.39
CA GLN A 271 15.40 28.55 -16.18
C GLN A 271 15.05 27.09 -16.54
N LEU A 272 14.00 26.48 -15.98
CA LEU A 272 13.71 25.05 -16.19
C LEU A 272 12.71 24.69 -17.30
N ASP A 273 12.23 25.68 -18.07
CA ASP A 273 11.55 25.45 -19.34
C ASP A 273 12.31 26.18 -20.45
N ILE A 274 13.52 25.75 -20.76
CA ILE A 274 14.16 26.13 -22.03
C ILE A 274 13.79 25.02 -23.02
N PRO A 275 12.76 25.20 -23.87
CA PRO A 275 12.50 24.24 -24.91
C PRO A 275 13.74 24.07 -25.78
N SER A 276 14.04 22.85 -26.22
CA SER A 276 15.19 22.69 -27.09
C SER A 276 14.82 23.06 -28.51
N LYS A 277 15.71 23.80 -29.19
CA LYS A 277 15.63 23.97 -30.64
C LYS A 277 15.85 22.65 -31.39
N ARG A 278 16.41 21.62 -30.72
CA ARG A 278 16.76 20.33 -31.30
C ARG A 278 16.32 19.18 -30.39
N ILE A 279 15.45 18.33 -30.90
CA ILE A 279 14.98 17.15 -30.17
C ILE A 279 15.12 15.91 -31.02
N CYS A 280 15.15 14.76 -30.36
CA CYS A 280 15.09 13.46 -31.04
C CYS A 280 13.78 12.76 -30.69
N ILE A 281 13.18 12.11 -31.69
CA ILE A 281 12.05 11.21 -31.54
C ILE A 281 12.52 9.82 -31.97
N LEU A 282 12.44 8.87 -31.05
CA LEU A 282 12.68 7.46 -31.27
C LEU A 282 11.32 6.78 -31.41
N TRP A 283 11.03 6.25 -32.60
CA TRP A 283 9.72 5.71 -32.92
C TRP A 283 9.80 4.22 -33.26
N ASP A 284 9.16 3.40 -32.43
CA ASP A 284 9.10 1.96 -32.63
C ASP A 284 8.07 1.58 -33.71
N ALA A 285 8.51 1.08 -34.86
CA ALA A 285 7.63 0.66 -35.95
C ALA A 285 7.33 -0.85 -35.94
N SER A 286 7.51 -1.54 -34.81
CA SER A 286 7.27 -2.98 -34.70
C SER A 286 5.81 -3.38 -34.92
N LEU A 287 5.60 -4.66 -35.26
CA LEU A 287 4.29 -5.24 -35.51
C LEU A 287 3.37 -5.20 -34.28
N SER A 288 3.90 -5.26 -33.05
CA SER A 288 3.09 -5.15 -31.82
C SER A 288 2.34 -3.81 -31.77
N ARG A 289 2.90 -2.76 -32.39
CA ARG A 289 2.31 -1.44 -32.51
C ARG A 289 1.42 -1.26 -33.74
N SER A 290 1.21 -2.28 -34.58
CA SER A 290 0.39 -2.16 -35.81
C SER A 290 -1.10 -1.86 -35.54
N ASN A 291 -1.72 -2.59 -34.61
CA ASN A 291 -3.17 -2.51 -34.33
C ASN A 291 -3.59 -1.33 -33.44
N SER A 292 -2.65 -0.48 -33.03
CA SER A 292 -2.87 0.56 -32.02
C SER A 292 -3.04 1.97 -32.60
N LYS A 293 -3.79 2.13 -33.70
CA LYS A 293 -3.97 3.44 -34.37
C LYS A 293 -4.46 4.54 -33.42
N GLU A 294 -5.32 4.18 -32.48
CA GLU A 294 -5.82 5.10 -31.44
C GLU A 294 -4.71 5.54 -30.48
N ASN A 295 -3.87 4.61 -30.00
CA ASN A 295 -2.73 4.94 -29.13
C ASN A 295 -1.72 5.84 -29.85
N ARG A 296 -1.40 5.54 -31.11
CA ARG A 296 -0.51 6.39 -31.92
C ARG A 296 -1.08 7.80 -32.08
N THR A 297 -2.40 7.91 -32.24
CA THR A 297 -3.07 9.21 -32.30
C THR A 297 -2.96 9.95 -30.95
N LEU A 298 -3.10 9.26 -29.82
CA LEU A 298 -2.93 9.83 -28.49
C LEU A 298 -1.50 10.32 -28.23
N GLU A 299 -0.50 9.52 -28.58
CA GLU A 299 0.93 9.85 -28.48
C GLU A 299 1.28 11.10 -29.31
N LEU A 300 0.84 11.15 -30.57
CA LEU A 300 1.03 12.31 -31.45
C LEU A 300 0.30 13.55 -30.92
N ASN A 301 -0.90 13.40 -30.35
CA ASN A 301 -1.61 14.50 -29.70
C ASN A 301 -0.91 14.99 -28.43
N ALA A 302 -0.26 14.10 -27.67
CA ALA A 302 0.57 14.49 -26.53
C ALA A 302 1.79 15.31 -26.98
N LEU A 303 2.49 14.86 -28.03
CA LEU A 303 3.57 15.63 -28.66
C LEU A 303 3.07 17.00 -29.15
N LYS A 304 1.90 17.03 -29.78
CA LYS A 304 1.30 18.28 -30.25
C LYS A 304 1.16 19.30 -29.10
N LYS A 305 0.63 18.86 -27.96
CA LYS A 305 0.45 19.73 -26.79
C LYS A 305 1.78 20.29 -26.28
N ILE A 306 2.85 19.50 -26.32
CA ILE A 306 4.20 19.95 -25.96
C ILE A 306 4.67 21.01 -26.97
N PHE A 307 4.55 20.74 -28.27
CA PHE A 307 5.03 21.65 -29.31
C PHE A 307 4.20 22.92 -29.44
N ASP A 308 2.90 22.90 -29.12
CA ASP A 308 2.06 24.10 -29.07
C ASP A 308 2.56 25.09 -28.00
N ILE A 309 3.25 24.62 -26.96
CA ILE A 309 3.92 25.46 -25.94
C ILE A 309 5.31 25.91 -26.43
N TRP A 310 6.05 25.03 -27.11
CA TRP A 310 7.46 25.27 -27.47
C TRP A 310 7.65 26.09 -28.75
N LEU A 311 6.82 25.86 -29.78
CA LEU A 311 6.93 26.53 -31.08
C LEU A 311 6.80 28.06 -31.01
N PRO A 312 5.89 28.65 -30.20
CA PRO A 312 5.81 30.11 -30.05
C PRO A 312 7.09 30.76 -29.52
N ARG A 313 7.96 30.00 -28.83
CA ARG A 313 9.22 30.52 -28.26
C ARG A 313 10.40 30.51 -29.24
N TYR A 314 10.40 29.61 -30.22
CA TYR A 314 11.54 29.43 -31.14
C TYR A 314 11.22 29.60 -32.62
N ASN A 315 9.94 29.75 -32.98
CA ASN A 315 9.39 29.77 -34.34
C ASN A 315 9.64 28.50 -35.17
N LYS A 316 10.70 27.74 -34.86
CA LYS A 316 11.12 26.51 -35.51
C LYS A 316 11.77 25.57 -34.49
N ILE A 317 11.44 24.28 -34.59
CA ILE A 317 12.09 23.19 -33.83
C ILE A 317 12.64 22.18 -34.84
N GLU A 318 13.89 21.77 -34.67
CA GLU A 318 14.54 20.71 -35.45
C GLU A 318 14.30 19.37 -34.74
N ILE A 319 13.68 18.44 -35.43
CA ILE A 319 13.30 17.13 -34.90
C ILE A 319 14.04 16.06 -35.69
N TYR A 320 14.91 15.33 -35.00
CA TYR A 320 15.59 14.16 -35.53
C TYR A 320 14.73 12.93 -35.23
N ILE A 321 14.14 12.33 -36.25
CA ILE A 321 13.27 11.16 -36.12
C ILE A 321 14.10 9.94 -36.50
N ILE A 322 14.18 8.98 -35.58
CA ILE A 322 14.81 7.68 -35.80
C ILE A 322 13.71 6.65 -35.62
N ILE A 323 13.47 5.90 -36.68
CA ILE A 323 12.47 4.84 -36.71
C ILE A 323 13.22 3.52 -36.52
N PHE A 324 12.74 2.66 -35.63
CA PHE A 324 13.40 1.39 -35.36
C PHE A 324 12.39 0.25 -35.23
N ARG A 325 12.83 -0.95 -35.59
CA ARG A 325 12.08 -2.21 -35.52
C ARG A 325 13.07 -3.35 -35.23
N ASN A 326 13.22 -4.29 -36.16
CA ASN A 326 14.33 -5.25 -36.21
C ASN A 326 15.67 -4.53 -36.40
N ASP A 327 15.64 -3.50 -37.25
CA ASP A 327 16.74 -2.62 -37.64
C ASP A 327 16.34 -1.15 -37.47
N MET A 328 17.32 -0.26 -37.40
CA MET A 328 17.10 1.19 -37.41
C MET A 328 17.09 1.70 -38.84
N ASP A 329 16.06 2.49 -39.16
CA ASP A 329 15.98 3.22 -40.42
C ASP A 329 16.94 4.42 -40.42
N GLU A 330 17.18 4.99 -41.60
CA GLU A 330 17.94 6.23 -41.72
C GLU A 330 17.25 7.39 -40.98
N GLN A 331 18.07 8.21 -40.31
CA GLN A 331 17.58 9.35 -39.53
C GLN A 331 16.93 10.41 -40.43
N ILE A 332 15.70 10.80 -40.09
CA ILE A 332 14.94 11.85 -40.77
C ILE A 332 15.08 13.16 -39.99
N LEU A 333 15.51 14.24 -40.65
CA LEU A 333 15.49 15.58 -40.05
C LEU A 333 14.24 16.33 -40.51
N PHE A 334 13.33 16.62 -39.58
CA PHE A 334 12.14 17.43 -39.82
C PHE A 334 12.25 18.81 -39.16
N GLN A 335 11.86 19.86 -39.86
CA GLN A 335 11.83 21.22 -39.32
C GLN A 335 10.39 21.63 -39.01
N LEU A 336 9.99 21.50 -37.75
CA LEU A 336 8.64 21.80 -37.30
C LEU A 336 8.43 23.32 -37.14
N GLN A 337 7.33 23.80 -37.70
CA GLN A 337 6.84 25.17 -37.67
C GLN A 337 5.33 25.17 -37.35
N VAL A 338 4.78 26.31 -36.95
CA VAL A 338 3.37 26.45 -36.53
C VAL A 338 2.36 25.95 -37.58
N ASN A 339 2.69 26.04 -38.87
CA ASN A 339 1.80 25.76 -39.99
C ASN A 339 2.02 24.40 -40.67
N ASN A 340 2.99 23.59 -40.24
CA ASN A 340 3.37 22.36 -40.94
C ASN A 340 3.18 21.07 -40.12
N TRP A 341 2.39 21.14 -39.04
CA TRP A 341 2.05 19.99 -38.20
C TRP A 341 1.45 18.81 -38.97
N ASN A 342 0.59 19.06 -39.96
CA ASN A 342 0.00 17.97 -40.76
C ASN A 342 1.08 17.18 -41.53
N LYS A 343 2.08 17.87 -42.09
CA LYS A 343 3.23 17.23 -42.76
C LYS A 343 4.10 16.42 -41.81
N PHE A 344 4.19 16.84 -40.55
CA PHE A 344 4.90 16.09 -39.53
C PHE A 344 4.19 14.76 -39.20
N ILE A 345 2.86 14.80 -39.09
CA ILE A 345 2.06 13.61 -38.81
C ILE A 345 2.09 12.60 -39.96
N GLU A 346 2.11 13.07 -41.22
CA GLU A 346 2.15 12.22 -42.41
C GLU A 346 3.29 11.18 -42.35
N ILE A 347 4.45 11.55 -41.78
CA ILE A 347 5.60 10.65 -41.55
C ILE A 347 5.21 9.37 -40.79
N PHE A 348 4.31 9.49 -39.80
CA PHE A 348 3.91 8.38 -38.94
C PHE A 348 2.64 7.67 -39.42
N GLN A 349 1.82 8.34 -40.25
CA GLN A 349 0.60 7.77 -40.82
C GLN A 349 0.89 6.76 -41.93
N ASP A 350 1.87 7.06 -42.76
CA ASP A 350 2.25 6.24 -43.92
C ASP A 350 3.27 5.15 -43.57
N LEU A 351 3.67 5.08 -42.29
CA LEU A 351 4.70 4.15 -41.84
C LEU A 351 4.17 2.70 -41.82
N PRO A 352 4.86 1.74 -42.48
CA PRO A 352 4.55 0.34 -42.31
C PRO A 352 4.97 -0.13 -40.91
N TYR A 353 4.05 -0.79 -40.20
CA TYR A 353 4.34 -1.41 -38.91
C TYR A 353 4.58 -2.89 -39.10
N ASP A 354 5.83 -3.31 -38.98
CA ASP A 354 6.27 -4.67 -39.27
C ASP A 354 7.49 -5.07 -38.41
N GLY A 355 7.83 -6.35 -38.48
CA GLY A 355 8.93 -6.91 -37.70
C GLY A 355 8.68 -6.93 -36.19
N ALA A 356 9.76 -7.09 -35.45
CA ALA A 356 9.87 -7.17 -34.02
C ALA A 356 10.67 -5.97 -33.48
N THR A 357 10.84 -5.89 -32.17
CA THR A 357 11.46 -4.76 -31.47
C THR A 357 12.85 -5.15 -30.98
N ASN A 358 13.86 -4.40 -31.40
CA ASN A 358 15.24 -4.55 -30.96
C ASN A 358 15.74 -3.32 -30.19
N LEU A 359 15.53 -3.29 -28.87
CA LEU A 359 15.89 -2.15 -28.02
C LEU A 359 17.41 -1.98 -27.84
N SER A 360 18.21 -3.03 -28.06
CA SER A 360 19.67 -2.92 -27.93
C SER A 360 20.28 -1.98 -28.98
N GLN A 361 19.57 -1.67 -30.06
CA GLN A 361 20.01 -0.71 -31.06
C GLN A 361 20.03 0.72 -30.53
N LEU A 362 19.24 1.03 -29.49
CA LEU A 362 19.21 2.35 -28.89
C LEU A 362 20.56 2.74 -28.26
N SER A 363 21.36 1.77 -27.81
CA SER A 363 22.71 2.04 -27.28
C SER A 363 23.73 2.43 -28.37
N SER A 364 23.42 2.13 -29.64
CA SER A 364 24.27 2.48 -30.79
C SER A 364 23.91 3.82 -31.42
N ILE A 365 22.84 4.47 -30.93
CA ILE A 365 22.48 5.83 -31.34
C ILE A 365 23.57 6.77 -30.84
N ASN A 366 24.35 7.32 -31.77
CA ASN A 366 25.29 8.39 -31.46
C ASN A 366 24.50 9.57 -30.91
N LEU A 367 24.57 9.75 -29.58
CA LEU A 367 23.94 10.88 -28.91
C LEU A 367 24.48 12.17 -29.52
N ILE A 368 23.64 12.86 -30.28
CA ILE A 368 23.99 14.14 -30.85
C ILE A 368 24.15 15.10 -29.66
N GLN A 369 25.37 15.55 -29.39
CA GLN A 369 25.72 16.38 -28.21
C GLN A 369 24.87 17.67 -28.07
N SER A 370 24.17 18.09 -29.14
CA SER A 370 23.29 19.25 -29.14
C SER A 370 21.80 18.96 -28.89
N ILE A 371 21.40 17.72 -28.60
CA ILE A 371 20.00 17.35 -28.32
C ILE A 371 19.78 17.27 -26.82
N ASN A 372 18.81 18.03 -26.30
CA ASN A 372 18.48 18.04 -24.87
C ASN A 372 17.34 17.11 -24.50
N TYR A 373 16.49 16.72 -25.46
CA TYR A 373 15.32 15.88 -25.21
C TYR A 373 15.23 14.75 -26.24
N TYR A 374 15.01 13.55 -25.72
CA TYR A 374 14.70 12.34 -26.49
C TYR A 374 13.29 11.89 -26.08
N PHE A 375 12.40 11.71 -27.05
CA PHE A 375 11.08 11.14 -26.83
C PHE A 375 11.05 9.73 -27.42
N LEU A 376 10.88 8.72 -26.58
CA LEU A 376 10.74 7.32 -26.99
C LEU A 376 9.27 6.92 -27.03
N PHE A 377 8.83 6.38 -28.16
CA PHE A 377 7.50 5.83 -28.37
C PHE A 377 7.63 4.33 -28.67
N SER A 378 7.42 3.50 -27.66
CA SER A 378 7.50 2.03 -27.72
C SER A 378 6.60 1.43 -26.64
N ASP A 379 6.18 0.17 -26.82
CA ASP A 379 5.61 -0.64 -25.74
C ASP A 379 6.70 -1.19 -24.79
N CYS A 380 7.97 -0.93 -25.11
CA CYS A 380 9.17 -1.32 -24.36
C CYS A 380 9.31 -2.83 -24.15
N ILE A 381 8.79 -3.65 -25.08
CA ILE A 381 8.93 -5.11 -25.04
C ILE A 381 9.93 -5.52 -26.13
N SER A 382 11.17 -5.83 -25.74
CA SER A 382 12.17 -6.41 -26.64
C SER A 382 11.76 -7.83 -27.03
N THR A 383 11.71 -8.12 -28.33
CA THR A 383 11.20 -9.39 -28.88
C THR A 383 12.23 -10.17 -29.68
N ILE A 384 13.39 -9.58 -29.98
CA ILE A 384 14.48 -10.23 -30.71
C ILE A 384 15.64 -10.63 -29.79
N ASN A 385 15.93 -9.84 -28.76
CA ASN A 385 17.08 -10.05 -27.89
C ASN A 385 16.64 -10.38 -26.47
N ASN A 386 17.28 -11.41 -25.88
CA ASN A 386 17.30 -11.59 -24.44
C ASN A 386 18.12 -10.42 -23.85
N ASP A 387 17.46 -9.32 -23.47
CA ASP A 387 18.15 -8.10 -23.06
C ASP A 387 19.05 -8.34 -21.83
N SER A 388 20.37 -8.30 -22.06
CA SER A 388 21.30 -7.69 -21.12
C SER A 388 21.64 -6.31 -21.67
N PHE A 389 21.13 -5.25 -21.04
CA PHE A 389 21.70 -3.92 -21.21
C PHE A 389 23.16 -4.01 -20.78
N THR A 390 24.10 -3.95 -21.72
CA THR A 390 25.51 -3.84 -21.37
C THR A 390 25.72 -2.46 -20.78
N GLU A 391 25.83 -2.40 -19.45
CA GLU A 391 26.35 -1.25 -18.70
C GLU A 391 27.71 -0.86 -19.28
N ASN A 392 27.71 0.11 -20.19
CA ASN A 392 28.90 0.88 -20.54
C ASN A 392 28.47 2.33 -20.69
N LEU A 393 28.03 2.91 -19.57
CA LEU A 393 28.02 4.35 -19.38
C LEU A 393 29.17 4.66 -18.42
N TYR A 394 30.27 5.16 -18.98
CA TYR A 394 31.34 5.83 -18.23
C TYR A 394 31.00 7.29 -18.01
#